data_AF-A0ABD2PBQ6-F1
#
_entry.id   AF-A0ABD2PBQ6-F1
#
_cell.length_a   1.000
_cell.length_b   1.000
_cell.length_c   1.000
_cell.angle_alpha   90.00
_cell.angle_beta   90.00
_cell.angle_gamma   90.00
#
_symmetry.space_group_name_H-M   'P 1'
#
loop_
_entity.id
_entity.type
_entity.pdbx_description
1 polymer ?
#
loop_
_entity_poly.entity_id
_entity_poly.type
_entity_poly.pdbx_seq_one_letter_code
_entity_poly.pdbx_strand_id
1 'polypeptide(L)'
;MLPDYKSRCPSMAPLLQPQRRKYLIGGVAVFILIVAIMVVVYITTSGGKDSFVLDRTPLFAGRNNLPQNIQLLVNNNLSRVDLNSDLRNDSTFDCPQCNTDFPRLKKGQVSSQFWIARSGCDENSRVSDAISQLDVIDRMIKKYPDQLQRVKHSSDLDNVFENKKIGSLIGIDGGQSIMNTTAFLRVFYDLGVRALTLATGCNEAALLDYIVQNGTLTDFGETAVREMNRLGMIIDAQGLSTDSLTTVLNISTVPIMISHSAAADLYGYPNNTNILTLDALKSNDGLFMITFDTVNFGPPDNDNISRSDVIHHINYIVDRIGFDNIAIGGNYDSMYKKPSGLEDVSDFPDLFTDLKNNNSARWSPDNLDKLAGLNFKRFFQNVEKGRNTTQILDDE
;
A
#
# COMPACT_ATOMS: atom_id res chain seq x y z
N MET A 1 86.44 -25.71 68.47
CA MET A 1 85.40 -26.66 68.01
C MET A 1 85.09 -26.33 66.55
N LEU A 2 85.38 -27.27 65.65
CA LEU A 2 84.95 -27.34 64.23
C LEU A 2 83.44 -27.73 64.14
N PRO A 3 82.73 -27.75 62.97
CA PRO A 3 83.07 -27.37 61.57
C PRO A 3 81.95 -26.64 60.75
N ASP A 4 82.25 -26.35 59.46
CA ASP A 4 81.43 -26.46 58.20
C ASP A 4 80.12 -25.67 57.96
N TYR A 5 79.63 -25.40 56.74
CA TYR A 5 80.09 -25.26 55.34
C TYR A 5 78.85 -24.98 54.47
N LYS A 6 79.01 -24.18 53.39
CA LYS A 6 78.15 -24.03 52.18
C LYS A 6 76.63 -23.71 52.32
N SER A 7 76.21 -22.60 51.72
CA SER A 7 75.73 -22.58 50.32
C SER A 7 75.40 -21.17 49.82
N ARG A 8 75.91 -20.83 48.62
CA ARG A 8 75.56 -19.65 47.82
C ARG A 8 74.16 -19.80 47.22
N CYS A 9 73.38 -18.73 47.15
CA CYS A 9 72.50 -18.41 46.00
C CYS A 9 72.12 -16.91 46.01
N PRO A 10 71.85 -16.30 44.84
CA PRO A 10 71.99 -14.86 44.60
C PRO A 10 70.71 -14.06 44.90
N SER A 11 70.88 -12.74 45.10
CA SER A 11 69.76 -11.80 45.17
C SER A 11 69.05 -11.72 43.81
N MET A 12 67.78 -12.15 43.74
CA MET A 12 66.89 -11.77 42.65
C MET A 12 66.05 -10.59 43.09
N ALA A 13 66.36 -9.41 42.56
CA ALA A 13 65.38 -8.33 42.46
C ALA A 13 64.26 -8.78 41.51
N PRO A 14 62.96 -8.62 41.83
CA PRO A 14 61.91 -8.80 40.84
C PRO A 14 61.96 -7.63 39.86
N LEU A 15 62.61 -7.84 38.71
CA LEU A 15 62.37 -7.06 37.51
C LEU A 15 60.94 -7.36 37.02
N LEU A 16 59.95 -6.72 37.63
CA LEU A 16 58.62 -6.60 37.01
C LEU A 16 58.77 -5.65 35.82
N GLN A 17 59.05 -6.25 34.67
CA GLN A 17 59.17 -5.58 33.38
C GLN A 17 57.91 -4.75 33.09
N PRO A 18 58.04 -3.46 32.70
CA PRO A 18 56.92 -2.62 32.27
C PRO A 18 56.35 -3.00 30.89
N GLN A 19 56.77 -4.13 30.32
CA GLN A 19 56.42 -4.52 28.96
C GLN A 19 55.02 -5.15 28.83
N ARG A 20 54.51 -5.89 29.83
CA ARG A 20 53.18 -6.53 29.74
C ARG A 20 52.01 -5.53 29.64
N ARG A 21 52.15 -4.34 30.22
CA ARG A 21 51.11 -3.30 30.19
C ARG A 21 50.95 -2.69 28.79
N LYS A 22 52.04 -2.58 28.02
CA LYS A 22 52.00 -2.06 26.64
C LYS A 22 51.31 -3.02 25.67
N TYR A 23 51.53 -4.33 25.82
CA TYR A 23 50.86 -5.34 24.99
C TYR A 23 49.36 -5.48 25.33
N LEU A 24 48.98 -5.33 26.60
CA LEU A 24 47.57 -5.38 27.00
C LEU A 24 46.80 -4.15 26.48
N ILE A 25 47.38 -2.94 26.57
CA ILE A 25 46.78 -1.71 26.06
C ILE A 25 46.72 -1.72 24.52
N GLY A 26 47.79 -2.19 23.86
CA GLY A 26 47.81 -2.36 22.41
C GLY A 26 46.77 -3.37 21.91
N GLY A 27 46.61 -4.50 22.60
CA GLY A 27 45.61 -5.52 22.28
C GLY A 27 44.17 -5.01 22.42
N VAL A 28 43.88 -4.22 23.45
CA VAL A 28 42.55 -3.59 23.63
C VAL A 28 42.27 -2.55 22.54
N ALA A 29 43.26 -1.73 22.18
CA ALA A 29 43.09 -0.74 21.11
C ALA A 29 42.83 -1.39 19.75
N VAL A 30 43.55 -2.48 19.43
CA VAL A 30 43.35 -3.26 18.21
C VAL A 30 41.97 -3.93 18.21
N PHE A 31 41.53 -4.48 19.36
CA PHE A 31 40.20 -5.07 19.48
C PHE A 31 39.08 -4.03 19.27
N ILE A 32 39.19 -2.85 19.88
CA ILE A 32 38.23 -1.75 19.69
C ILE A 32 38.20 -1.31 18.22
N LEU A 33 39.36 -1.20 17.57
CA LEU A 33 39.45 -0.86 16.16
C LEU A 33 38.80 -1.92 15.27
N ILE A 34 39.02 -3.20 15.54
CA ILE A 34 38.40 -4.32 14.82
C ILE A 34 36.88 -4.30 15.01
N VAL A 35 36.39 -4.06 16.23
CA VAL A 35 34.95 -3.93 16.50
C VAL A 35 34.36 -2.71 15.79
N ALA A 36 35.05 -1.57 15.81
CA ALA A 36 34.61 -0.37 15.10
C ALA A 36 34.57 -0.59 13.58
N ILE A 37 35.58 -1.26 13.02
CA ILE A 37 35.60 -1.66 11.61
C ILE A 37 34.48 -2.66 11.34
N MET A 38 34.23 -3.65 12.20
CA MET A 38 33.11 -4.58 12.03
C MET A 38 31.75 -3.88 12.12
N VAL A 39 31.60 -2.87 12.97
CA VAL A 39 30.38 -2.06 13.07
C VAL A 39 30.21 -1.19 11.82
N VAL A 40 31.28 -0.55 11.34
CA VAL A 40 31.24 0.23 10.10
C VAL A 40 30.97 -0.67 8.90
N VAL A 41 31.68 -1.79 8.78
CA VAL A 41 31.44 -2.82 7.75
C VAL A 41 30.03 -3.33 7.86
N TYR A 42 29.51 -3.64 9.05
CA TYR A 42 28.12 -4.02 9.27
C TYR A 42 27.16 -2.91 8.80
N ILE A 43 27.36 -1.65 9.19
CA ILE A 43 26.54 -0.52 8.72
C ILE A 43 26.63 -0.30 7.20
N THR A 44 27.77 -0.62 6.57
CA THR A 44 27.97 -0.44 5.12
C THR A 44 27.59 -1.67 4.29
N THR A 45 27.58 -2.88 4.87
CA THR A 45 27.33 -4.16 4.18
C THR A 45 25.97 -4.76 4.52
N SER A 46 25.50 -4.61 5.76
CA SER A 46 24.06 -4.50 6.01
C SER A 46 23.70 -3.10 5.56
N GLY A 47 23.41 -2.93 4.27
CA GLY A 47 22.60 -1.81 3.84
C GLY A 47 21.34 -1.91 4.68
N GLY A 48 21.29 -1.16 5.79
CA GLY A 48 20.11 -1.09 6.64
C GLY A 48 19.00 -0.74 5.68
N LYS A 49 18.04 -1.66 5.50
CA LYS A 49 16.85 -1.41 4.69
C LYS A 49 16.39 -0.01 5.06
N ASP A 50 16.37 0.90 4.09
CA ASP A 50 16.24 2.34 4.27
C ASP A 50 14.80 2.72 4.65
N SER A 51 14.26 1.98 5.62
CA SER A 51 13.05 2.20 6.43
C SER A 51 12.98 3.60 7.03
N PHE A 52 14.04 4.41 7.01
CA PHE A 52 14.03 5.75 7.57
C PHE A 52 12.90 6.65 7.05
N VAL A 53 12.50 6.51 5.77
CA VAL A 53 11.32 7.20 5.22
C VAL A 53 10.05 6.65 5.84
N LEU A 54 9.89 5.32 5.88
CA LEU A 54 8.69 4.66 6.40
C LEU A 54 8.59 4.69 7.94
N ASP A 55 9.70 5.01 8.62
CA ASP A 55 9.76 5.22 10.07
C ASP A 55 9.17 6.57 10.48
N ARG A 56 9.16 7.55 9.56
CA ARG A 56 8.69 8.91 9.81
C ARG A 56 7.43 9.28 9.01
N THR A 57 7.22 8.64 7.87
CA THR A 57 6.11 8.90 6.96
C THR A 57 5.21 7.67 6.88
N PRO A 58 3.91 7.80 7.21
CA PRO A 58 3.00 6.67 7.17
C PRO A 58 2.86 6.13 5.75
N LEU A 59 3.18 4.85 5.54
CA LEU A 59 2.92 4.17 4.27
C LEU A 59 1.42 3.94 4.10
N PHE A 60 0.87 4.44 3.00
CA PHE A 60 -0.48 4.17 2.54
C PHE A 60 -0.47 3.17 1.37
N ALA A 61 -1.11 2.02 1.56
CA ALA A 61 -1.35 1.05 0.50
C ALA A 61 -2.80 1.16 0.00
N GLY A 62 -2.95 1.37 -1.30
CA GLY A 62 -4.20 1.82 -1.92
C GLY A 62 -5.26 0.77 -2.17
N ARG A 63 -4.89 -0.52 -2.19
CA ARG A 63 -5.82 -1.59 -2.54
C ARG A 63 -5.38 -2.95 -2.03
N ASN A 64 -6.24 -3.59 -1.24
CA ASN A 64 -6.03 -4.93 -0.72
C ASN A 64 -7.36 -5.71 -0.61
N ASN A 65 -7.38 -6.93 -1.16
CA ASN A 65 -8.56 -7.76 -1.30
C ASN A 65 -8.62 -8.90 -0.26
N LEU A 66 -7.90 -8.80 0.87
CA LEU A 66 -7.99 -9.76 1.97
C LEU A 66 -9.45 -10.08 2.39
N PRO A 67 -10.40 -9.13 2.43
CA PRO A 67 -11.81 -9.45 2.68
C PRO A 67 -12.41 -10.47 1.69
N GLN A 68 -12.03 -10.38 0.41
CA GLN A 68 -12.44 -11.33 -0.61
C GLN A 68 -11.86 -12.72 -0.33
N ASN A 69 -10.59 -12.83 0.06
CA ASN A 69 -10.01 -14.12 0.47
C ASN A 69 -10.72 -14.71 1.68
N ILE A 70 -11.06 -13.89 2.69
CA ILE A 70 -11.85 -14.32 3.86
C ILE A 70 -13.24 -14.81 3.44
N GLN A 71 -13.88 -14.17 2.46
CA GLN A 71 -15.14 -14.65 1.90
C GLN A 71 -14.96 -16.01 1.22
N LEU A 72 -14.02 -16.11 0.29
CA LEU A 72 -13.86 -17.29 -0.55
C LEU A 72 -13.41 -18.53 0.23
N LEU A 73 -12.51 -18.35 1.20
CA LEU A 73 -11.84 -19.46 1.88
C LEU A 73 -12.59 -19.90 3.15
N VAL A 74 -13.23 -18.97 3.85
CA VAL A 74 -13.90 -19.25 5.14
C VAL A 74 -15.31 -18.70 5.23
N ASN A 75 -15.91 -18.28 4.12
CA ASN A 75 -17.29 -17.78 4.04
C ASN A 75 -17.57 -16.67 5.06
N ASN A 76 -16.68 -15.67 5.13
CA ASN A 76 -16.77 -14.54 6.07
C ASN A 76 -16.71 -14.92 7.56
N ASN A 77 -16.40 -16.18 7.88
CA ASN A 77 -16.25 -16.65 9.25
C ASN A 77 -14.87 -16.28 9.80
N LEU A 78 -14.83 -15.11 10.45
CA LEU A 78 -13.61 -14.59 11.07
C LEU A 78 -13.08 -15.46 12.21
N SER A 79 -13.83 -16.43 12.75
CA SER A 79 -13.28 -17.37 13.75
C SER A 79 -12.30 -18.37 13.15
N ARG A 80 -12.28 -18.51 11.81
CA ARG A 80 -11.44 -19.46 11.07
C ARG A 80 -10.19 -18.83 10.47
N VAL A 81 -9.86 -17.60 10.86
CA VAL A 81 -8.66 -16.89 10.42
C VAL A 81 -8.06 -16.13 11.60
N ASP A 82 -6.77 -16.31 11.84
CA ASP A 82 -5.99 -15.53 12.81
C ASP A 82 -4.93 -14.69 12.10
N LEU A 83 -5.23 -13.41 11.92
CA LEU A 83 -4.35 -12.47 11.25
C LEU A 83 -3.11 -12.10 12.09
N ASN A 84 -3.07 -12.46 13.38
CA ASN A 84 -1.86 -12.29 14.19
C ASN A 84 -0.79 -13.32 13.86
N SER A 85 -1.18 -14.42 13.21
CA SER A 85 -0.28 -15.46 12.74
C SER A 85 0.19 -15.20 11.31
N ASP A 86 1.31 -15.80 10.94
CA ASP A 86 1.76 -15.82 9.55
C ASP A 86 0.92 -16.84 8.78
N LEU A 87 0.02 -16.34 7.93
CA LEU A 87 -1.00 -17.15 7.25
C LEU A 87 -0.42 -18.13 6.24
N ARG A 88 0.86 -18.01 5.87
CA ARG A 88 1.54 -19.03 5.05
C ARG A 88 1.65 -20.38 5.78
N ASN A 89 1.50 -20.39 7.10
CA ASN A 89 1.45 -21.61 7.90
C ASN A 89 0.02 -22.13 8.13
N ASP A 90 -1.01 -21.42 7.67
CA ASP A 90 -2.40 -21.85 7.72
C ASP A 90 -2.77 -22.54 6.41
N SER A 91 -3.11 -23.82 6.44
CA SER A 91 -3.45 -24.60 5.24
C SER A 91 -4.65 -24.05 4.44
N THR A 92 -5.51 -23.25 5.07
CA THR A 92 -6.65 -22.60 4.43
C THR A 92 -6.21 -21.36 3.64
N PHE A 93 -5.17 -20.69 4.10
CA PHE A 93 -4.63 -19.44 3.53
C PHE A 93 -3.25 -19.62 2.90
N ASP A 94 -2.75 -20.84 2.76
CA ASP A 94 -1.62 -21.17 1.89
C ASP A 94 -2.08 -21.17 0.43
N CYS A 95 -2.35 -19.97 -0.08
CA CYS A 95 -2.86 -19.75 -1.43
C CYS A 95 -2.01 -18.71 -2.18
N PRO A 96 -1.89 -18.77 -3.52
CA PRO A 96 -1.10 -17.80 -4.30
C PRO A 96 -1.56 -16.35 -4.11
N GLN A 97 -2.85 -16.15 -3.88
CA GLN A 97 -3.45 -14.84 -3.62
C GLN A 97 -3.32 -14.41 -2.15
N CYS A 98 -2.90 -15.26 -1.21
CA CYS A 98 -2.97 -14.95 0.21
C CYS A 98 -1.70 -14.21 0.68
N ASN A 99 -1.73 -12.88 0.54
CA ASN A 99 -0.51 -12.06 0.63
C ASN A 99 -0.47 -11.17 1.88
N THR A 100 -1.47 -11.24 2.75
CA THR A 100 -1.62 -10.28 3.85
C THR A 100 -1.93 -10.94 5.18
N ASP A 101 -1.15 -10.59 6.19
CA ASP A 101 -1.40 -10.80 7.62
C ASP A 101 -0.65 -9.75 8.45
N PHE A 102 -0.88 -9.67 9.76
CA PHE A 102 -0.25 -8.65 10.59
C PHE A 102 1.27 -8.78 10.69
N PRO A 103 1.88 -9.98 10.82
CA PRO A 103 3.33 -10.12 10.74
C PRO A 103 3.92 -9.50 9.46
N ARG A 104 3.33 -9.78 8.29
CA ARG A 104 3.79 -9.23 7.02
C ARG A 104 3.50 -7.73 6.88
N LEU A 105 2.31 -7.25 7.24
CA LEU A 105 1.98 -5.81 7.22
C LEU A 105 2.93 -4.99 8.09
N LYS A 106 3.27 -5.51 9.28
CA LYS A 106 4.24 -4.88 10.18
C LYS A 106 5.64 -4.88 9.60
N LYS A 107 6.10 -6.00 9.03
CA LYS A 107 7.40 -6.08 8.35
C LYS A 107 7.46 -5.13 7.14
N GLY A 108 6.34 -4.94 6.45
CA GLY A 108 6.17 -4.00 5.35
C GLY A 108 6.00 -2.54 5.76
N GLN A 109 5.92 -2.25 7.05
CA GLN A 109 5.70 -0.91 7.61
C GLN A 109 4.42 -0.22 7.09
N VAL A 110 3.39 -1.01 6.75
CA VAL A 110 2.10 -0.48 6.29
C VAL A 110 1.41 0.23 7.45
N SER A 111 1.14 1.52 7.27
CA SER A 111 0.49 2.36 8.28
C SER A 111 -0.99 2.55 8.02
N SER A 112 -1.43 2.47 6.77
CA SER A 112 -2.83 2.55 6.39
C SER A 112 -3.11 1.78 5.09
N GLN A 113 -4.32 1.25 4.97
CA GLN A 113 -4.76 0.36 3.92
C GLN A 113 -6.22 0.63 3.55
N PHE A 114 -6.50 0.67 2.24
CA PHE A 114 -7.87 0.44 1.75
C PHE A 114 -8.16 -1.07 1.69
N TRP A 115 -9.14 -1.50 2.47
CA TRP A 115 -9.75 -2.82 2.35
C TRP A 115 -10.88 -2.75 1.33
N ILE A 116 -10.85 -3.63 0.33
CA ILE A 116 -11.83 -3.61 -0.75
C ILE A 116 -13.03 -4.50 -0.41
N ALA A 117 -14.21 -3.88 -0.36
CA ALA A 117 -15.48 -4.56 -0.35
C ALA A 117 -15.93 -4.79 -1.80
N ARG A 118 -15.74 -6.01 -2.30
CA ARG A 118 -16.10 -6.35 -3.69
C ARG A 118 -17.60 -6.63 -3.81
N SER A 119 -18.22 -5.98 -4.77
CA SER A 119 -19.59 -6.29 -5.20
C SER A 119 -19.61 -7.46 -6.19
N GLY A 120 -20.59 -8.35 -6.08
CA GLY A 120 -20.87 -9.34 -7.11
C GLY A 120 -21.39 -8.70 -8.41
N CYS A 121 -21.37 -9.48 -9.50
CA CYS A 121 -21.94 -9.07 -10.79
C CYS A 121 -23.41 -9.48 -10.97
N ASP A 122 -23.92 -10.40 -10.15
CA ASP A 122 -25.32 -10.82 -10.19
C ASP A 122 -26.23 -9.65 -9.77
N GLU A 123 -27.26 -9.38 -10.57
CA GLU A 123 -28.24 -8.34 -10.30
C GLU A 123 -28.96 -8.51 -8.96
N ASN A 124 -29.21 -9.76 -8.57
CA ASN A 124 -29.98 -10.07 -7.36
C ASN A 124 -29.14 -10.00 -6.09
N SER A 125 -27.81 -10.07 -6.19
CA SER A 125 -26.91 -10.14 -5.03
C SER A 125 -25.94 -8.99 -4.90
N ARG A 126 -25.68 -8.18 -5.93
CA ARG A 126 -24.63 -7.14 -5.92
C ARG A 126 -24.66 -6.23 -4.68
N VAL A 127 -25.85 -5.80 -4.25
CA VAL A 127 -26.02 -4.96 -3.05
C VAL A 127 -25.74 -5.78 -1.78
N SER A 128 -26.31 -6.98 -1.66
CA SER A 128 -26.09 -7.84 -0.50
C SER A 128 -24.64 -8.31 -0.38
N ASP A 129 -23.95 -8.51 -1.50
CA ASP A 129 -22.54 -8.89 -1.57
C ASP A 129 -21.67 -7.74 -1.06
N ALA A 130 -21.90 -6.53 -1.57
CA ALA A 130 -21.22 -5.32 -1.08
C ALA A 130 -21.44 -5.16 0.43
N ILE A 131 -22.68 -5.23 0.92
CA ILE A 131 -23.00 -5.12 2.36
C ILE A 131 -22.31 -6.23 3.17
N SER A 132 -22.32 -7.48 2.68
CA SER A 132 -21.67 -8.61 3.36
C SER A 132 -20.15 -8.41 3.47
N GLN A 133 -19.53 -7.82 2.44
CA GLN A 133 -18.11 -7.48 2.46
C GLN A 133 -17.82 -6.28 3.39
N LEU A 134 -18.69 -5.27 3.42
CA LEU A 134 -18.57 -4.17 4.38
C LEU A 134 -18.64 -4.67 5.82
N ASP A 135 -19.58 -5.58 6.12
CA ASP A 135 -19.72 -6.21 7.43
C ASP A 135 -18.48 -7.01 7.84
N VAL A 136 -17.92 -7.84 6.95
CA VAL A 136 -16.72 -8.62 7.30
C VAL A 136 -15.52 -7.72 7.58
N ILE A 137 -15.36 -6.61 6.85
CA ILE A 137 -14.29 -5.63 7.11
C ILE A 137 -14.52 -4.96 8.47
N ASP A 138 -15.74 -4.50 8.77
CA ASP A 138 -16.05 -3.86 10.04
C ASP A 138 -15.84 -4.82 11.23
N ARG A 139 -16.29 -6.07 11.13
CA ARG A 139 -16.04 -7.10 12.14
C ARG A 139 -14.55 -7.44 12.26
N MET A 140 -13.80 -7.45 11.17
CA MET A 140 -12.35 -7.67 11.18
C MET A 140 -11.65 -6.55 11.97
N ILE A 141 -11.99 -5.29 11.71
CA ILE A 141 -11.44 -4.14 12.45
C ILE A 141 -11.79 -4.24 13.94
N LYS A 142 -13.04 -4.60 14.28
CA LYS A 142 -13.48 -4.79 15.67
C LYS A 142 -12.84 -5.99 16.36
N LYS A 143 -12.51 -7.05 15.63
CA LYS A 143 -11.85 -8.26 16.16
C LYS A 143 -10.40 -7.97 16.58
N TYR A 144 -9.72 -7.05 15.90
CA TYR A 144 -8.31 -6.75 16.12
C TYR A 144 -8.07 -5.28 16.50
N PRO A 145 -8.65 -4.78 17.61
CA PRO A 145 -8.60 -3.35 17.95
C PRO A 145 -7.19 -2.87 18.32
N ASP A 146 -6.28 -3.78 18.68
CA ASP A 146 -4.88 -3.47 18.96
C ASP A 146 -4.03 -3.34 17.69
N GLN A 147 -4.51 -3.86 16.56
CA GLN A 147 -3.80 -3.86 15.27
C GLN A 147 -4.44 -2.90 14.27
N LEU A 148 -5.77 -2.80 14.25
CA LEU A 148 -6.54 -2.07 13.26
C LEU A 148 -7.30 -0.90 13.90
N GLN A 149 -7.39 0.21 13.17
CA GLN A 149 -8.24 1.35 13.52
C GLN A 149 -8.98 1.85 12.30
N ARG A 150 -10.29 2.07 12.41
CA ARG A 150 -11.09 2.62 11.33
C ARG A 150 -10.62 4.04 10.99
N VAL A 151 -10.47 4.33 9.70
CA VAL A 151 -10.22 5.69 9.17
C VAL A 151 -11.43 6.11 8.35
N LYS A 152 -11.95 7.30 8.66
CA LYS A 152 -13.06 7.94 7.95
C LYS A 152 -12.66 9.32 7.42
N HIS A 153 -11.63 9.94 7.97
CA HIS A 153 -11.20 11.27 7.56
C HIS A 153 -9.69 11.32 7.35
N SER A 154 -9.23 12.23 6.49
CA SER A 154 -7.79 12.41 6.29
C SER A 154 -7.06 12.81 7.58
N SER A 155 -7.76 13.48 8.51
CA SER A 155 -7.27 13.82 9.84
C SER A 155 -7.00 12.61 10.75
N ASP A 156 -7.59 11.44 10.46
CA ASP A 156 -7.39 10.25 11.30
C ASP A 156 -6.04 9.58 11.01
N LEU A 157 -5.44 9.83 9.83
CA LEU A 157 -4.24 9.13 9.37
C LEU A 157 -3.05 9.32 10.31
N ASP A 158 -2.84 10.55 10.81
CA ASP A 158 -1.75 10.86 11.74
C ASP A 158 -1.95 10.15 13.08
N ASN A 159 -3.19 10.18 13.59
CA ASN A 159 -3.53 9.52 14.85
C ASN A 159 -3.30 8.01 14.80
N VAL A 160 -3.65 7.37 13.69
CA VAL A 160 -3.44 5.92 13.54
C VAL A 160 -1.95 5.59 13.49
N PHE A 161 -1.17 6.38 12.76
CA PHE A 161 0.28 6.21 12.68
C PHE A 161 0.95 6.38 14.05
N GLU A 162 0.61 7.44 14.79
CA GLU A 162 1.12 7.69 16.15
C GLU A 162 0.79 6.55 17.12
N ASN A 163 -0.41 5.97 17.00
CA ASN A 163 -0.86 4.84 17.81
C ASN A 163 -0.30 3.48 17.35
N LYS A 164 0.53 3.45 16.29
CA LYS A 164 1.12 2.22 15.73
C LYS A 164 0.10 1.16 15.36
N LYS A 165 -1.08 1.61 14.91
CA LYS A 165 -2.12 0.75 14.33
C LYS A 165 -2.12 0.90 12.82
N ILE A 166 -2.82 0.00 12.14
CA ILE A 166 -3.04 0.06 10.70
C ILE A 166 -4.38 0.74 10.43
N GLY A 167 -4.31 1.91 9.81
CA GLY A 167 -5.47 2.70 9.42
C GLY A 167 -6.27 1.96 8.36
N SER A 168 -7.52 1.68 8.67
CA SER A 168 -8.37 0.81 7.86
C SER A 168 -9.47 1.65 7.21
N LEU A 169 -9.24 1.99 5.95
CA LEU A 169 -10.21 2.63 5.07
C LEU A 169 -10.98 1.55 4.31
N ILE A 170 -12.18 1.88 3.84
CA ILE A 170 -13.00 0.96 3.05
C ILE A 170 -13.31 1.61 1.70
N GLY A 171 -13.02 0.87 0.63
CA GLY A 171 -13.46 1.16 -0.72
C GLY A 171 -14.40 0.06 -1.20
N ILE A 172 -15.41 0.40 -1.99
CA ILE A 172 -16.21 -0.58 -2.72
C ILE A 172 -15.64 -0.70 -4.13
N ASP A 173 -15.39 -1.93 -4.56
CA ASP A 173 -15.13 -2.25 -5.96
C ASP A 173 -16.41 -2.78 -6.60
N GLY A 174 -16.99 -1.97 -7.49
CA GLY A 174 -18.19 -2.29 -8.23
C GLY A 174 -19.29 -1.24 -8.05
N GLY A 175 -19.33 -0.28 -8.97
CA GLY A 175 -20.37 0.73 -9.08
C GLY A 175 -21.77 0.13 -9.26
N GLN A 176 -21.89 -1.10 -9.76
CA GLN A 176 -23.18 -1.79 -9.85
C GLN A 176 -23.86 -1.94 -8.48
N SER A 177 -23.11 -1.92 -7.37
CA SER A 177 -23.65 -2.00 -6.00
C SER A 177 -24.57 -0.83 -5.61
N ILE A 178 -24.53 0.30 -6.32
CA ILE A 178 -25.43 1.44 -6.04
C ILE A 178 -26.71 1.39 -6.89
N MET A 179 -26.87 0.38 -7.75
CA MET A 179 -28.02 0.27 -8.67
C MET A 179 -28.24 1.59 -9.42
N ASN A 180 -29.49 1.99 -9.66
CA ASN A 180 -29.87 3.28 -10.24
C ASN A 180 -30.30 4.29 -9.15
N THR A 181 -29.65 4.31 -7.99
CA THR A 181 -29.98 5.26 -6.92
C THR A 181 -28.77 5.76 -6.14
N THR A 182 -28.71 7.07 -5.94
CA THR A 182 -27.73 7.76 -5.09
C THR A 182 -27.93 7.45 -3.60
N ALA A 183 -29.08 6.90 -3.19
CA ALA A 183 -29.35 6.54 -1.81
C ALA A 183 -28.31 5.54 -1.26
N PHE A 184 -27.86 4.58 -2.09
CA PHE A 184 -26.82 3.64 -1.68
C PHE A 184 -25.47 4.31 -1.47
N LEU A 185 -25.11 5.36 -2.24
CA LEU A 185 -23.89 6.14 -1.98
C LEU A 185 -23.90 6.74 -0.57
N ARG A 186 -25.03 7.33 -0.17
CA ARG A 186 -25.21 7.93 1.17
C ARG A 186 -25.13 6.88 2.26
N VAL A 187 -25.86 5.78 2.10
CA VAL A 187 -25.84 4.66 3.06
C VAL A 187 -24.44 4.08 3.21
N PHE A 188 -23.75 3.79 2.10
CA PHE A 188 -22.38 3.28 2.14
C PHE A 188 -21.41 4.29 2.78
N TYR A 189 -21.56 5.58 2.50
CA TYR A 189 -20.74 6.62 3.13
C TYR A 189 -20.93 6.66 4.66
N ASP A 190 -22.17 6.52 5.15
CA ASP A 190 -22.48 6.49 6.59
C ASP A 190 -21.91 5.24 7.27
N LEU A 191 -21.95 4.09 6.59
CA LEU A 191 -21.25 2.85 6.96
C LEU A 191 -19.71 2.98 6.91
N GLY A 192 -19.22 4.11 6.39
CA GLY A 192 -17.82 4.54 6.43
C GLY A 192 -17.04 4.21 5.16
N VAL A 193 -17.70 3.91 4.06
CA VAL A 193 -17.05 3.79 2.74
C VAL A 193 -16.52 5.16 2.33
N ARG A 194 -15.30 5.18 1.77
CA ARG A 194 -14.63 6.42 1.35
C ARG A 194 -14.22 6.44 -0.11
N ALA A 195 -14.30 5.31 -0.80
CA ALA A 195 -14.08 5.23 -2.24
C ALA A 195 -15.09 4.27 -2.88
N LEU A 196 -15.49 4.57 -4.12
CA LEU A 196 -16.24 3.65 -4.98
C LEU A 196 -15.56 3.59 -6.35
N THR A 197 -15.23 2.38 -6.81
CA THR A 197 -14.78 2.13 -8.17
C THR A 197 -15.98 2.11 -9.11
N LEU A 198 -16.06 3.07 -10.04
CA LEU A 198 -17.24 3.31 -10.88
C LEU A 198 -17.53 2.15 -11.84
N ALA A 199 -16.50 1.67 -12.55
CA ALA A 199 -16.61 0.51 -13.43
C ALA A 199 -15.81 -0.65 -12.87
N THR A 200 -16.37 -1.85 -12.93
CA THR A 200 -15.66 -3.07 -12.58
C THR A 200 -15.77 -4.07 -13.73
N GLY A 201 -14.90 -5.09 -13.73
CA GLY A 201 -14.81 -6.11 -14.78
C GLY A 201 -15.99 -7.08 -14.85
N CYS A 202 -17.19 -6.69 -14.42
CA CYS A 202 -18.40 -7.38 -14.80
C CYS A 202 -18.58 -7.14 -16.32
N ASN A 203 -18.30 -8.17 -17.13
CA ASN A 203 -18.29 -8.11 -18.61
C ASN A 203 -19.36 -7.16 -19.19
N GLU A 204 -19.07 -6.52 -20.34
CA GLU A 204 -19.97 -5.68 -21.14
C GLU A 204 -21.38 -6.29 -21.41
N ALA A 205 -21.56 -7.59 -21.17
CA ALA A 205 -22.85 -8.27 -21.16
C ALA A 205 -23.74 -7.95 -19.93
N ALA A 206 -23.23 -7.26 -18.92
CA ALA A 206 -24.05 -6.59 -17.92
C ALA A 206 -24.68 -5.36 -18.58
N LEU A 207 -25.74 -5.59 -19.36
CA LEU A 207 -26.69 -4.61 -19.92
C LEU A 207 -27.33 -3.66 -18.88
N LEU A 208 -26.85 -3.69 -17.63
CA LEU A 208 -27.38 -3.03 -16.43
C LEU A 208 -26.22 -2.50 -15.56
N ASP A 209 -25.19 -1.95 -16.19
CA ASP A 209 -24.36 -0.96 -15.51
C ASP A 209 -25.07 0.40 -15.63
N TYR A 210 -25.61 0.83 -14.50
CA TYR A 210 -26.33 2.09 -14.39
C TYR A 210 -25.39 3.28 -14.49
N ILE A 211 -24.09 3.11 -14.26
CA ILE A 211 -23.10 4.19 -14.27
C ILE A 211 -22.48 4.34 -15.65
N VAL A 212 -22.02 3.24 -16.25
CA VAL A 212 -21.32 3.24 -17.54
C VAL A 212 -22.02 2.33 -18.53
N GLN A 213 -22.46 2.88 -19.67
CA GLN A 213 -23.05 2.11 -20.75
C GLN A 213 -22.30 2.40 -22.05
N ASN A 214 -21.91 1.34 -22.78
CA ASN A 214 -21.18 1.43 -24.04
C ASN A 214 -19.89 2.29 -23.96
N GLY A 215 -19.21 2.25 -22.82
CA GLY A 215 -17.99 3.04 -22.60
C GLY A 215 -18.25 4.53 -22.35
N THR A 216 -19.48 4.95 -22.05
CA THR A 216 -19.83 6.33 -21.69
C THR A 216 -20.60 6.38 -20.37
N LEU A 217 -20.45 7.46 -19.60
CA LEU A 217 -21.31 7.68 -18.43
C LEU A 217 -22.77 7.87 -18.88
N THR A 218 -23.69 7.26 -18.13
CA THR A 218 -25.13 7.52 -18.27
C THR A 218 -25.51 8.79 -17.50
N ASP A 219 -26.74 9.28 -17.69
CA ASP A 219 -27.31 10.38 -16.88
C ASP A 219 -27.29 10.08 -15.37
N PHE A 220 -27.53 8.82 -15.00
CA PHE A 220 -27.40 8.39 -13.61
C PHE A 220 -25.94 8.36 -13.16
N GLY A 221 -25.01 7.88 -13.97
CA GLY A 221 -23.58 7.88 -13.66
C GLY A 221 -23.05 9.29 -13.43
N GLU A 222 -23.49 10.24 -14.24
CA GLU A 222 -23.26 11.66 -14.06
C GLU A 222 -23.80 12.18 -12.71
N THR A 223 -25.02 11.79 -12.34
CA THR A 223 -25.65 12.13 -11.06
C THR A 223 -24.89 11.51 -9.88
N ALA A 224 -24.44 10.26 -10.02
CA ALA A 224 -23.63 9.56 -9.03
C ALA A 224 -22.29 10.28 -8.78
N VAL A 225 -21.60 10.73 -9.83
CA VAL A 225 -20.35 11.53 -9.71
C VAL A 225 -20.59 12.80 -8.90
N ARG A 226 -21.69 13.53 -9.18
CA ARG A 226 -22.05 14.76 -8.45
C ARG A 226 -22.38 14.46 -6.98
N GLU A 227 -23.07 13.36 -6.70
CA GLU A 227 -23.33 12.95 -5.31
C GLU A 227 -22.06 12.54 -4.58
N MET A 228 -21.13 11.85 -5.24
CA MET A 228 -19.83 11.50 -4.65
C MET A 228 -19.00 12.74 -4.31
N ASN A 229 -18.98 13.75 -5.20
CA ASN A 229 -18.38 15.06 -4.92
C ASN A 229 -19.00 15.70 -3.67
N ARG A 230 -20.34 15.76 -3.62
CA ARG A 230 -21.08 16.36 -2.49
C ARG A 230 -20.80 15.65 -1.17
N LEU A 231 -20.69 14.31 -1.19
CA LEU A 231 -20.35 13.50 -0.02
C LEU A 231 -18.89 13.64 0.42
N GLY A 232 -17.98 14.05 -0.48
CA GLY A 232 -16.54 13.87 -0.28
C GLY A 232 -16.16 12.38 -0.31
N MET A 233 -16.81 11.61 -1.18
CA MET A 233 -16.45 10.22 -1.49
C MET A 233 -15.49 10.21 -2.67
N ILE A 234 -14.38 9.47 -2.54
CA ILE A 234 -13.38 9.32 -3.59
C ILE A 234 -14.01 8.60 -4.78
N ILE A 235 -13.91 9.23 -5.95
CA ILE A 235 -14.23 8.62 -7.24
C ILE A 235 -13.02 7.83 -7.70
N ASP A 236 -13.12 6.50 -7.71
CA ASP A 236 -12.12 5.64 -8.33
C ASP A 236 -12.55 5.32 -9.76
N ALA A 237 -11.78 5.84 -10.70
CA ALA A 237 -12.00 5.73 -12.14
C ALA A 237 -11.22 4.58 -12.79
N GLN A 238 -10.68 3.67 -11.98
CA GLN A 238 -10.06 2.46 -12.50
C GLN A 238 -11.01 1.72 -13.46
N GLY A 239 -10.48 1.31 -14.62
CA GLY A 239 -11.22 0.52 -15.61
C GLY A 239 -12.18 1.32 -16.48
N LEU A 240 -12.31 2.64 -16.29
CA LEU A 240 -13.08 3.48 -17.21
C LEU A 240 -12.39 3.56 -18.58
N SER A 241 -13.20 3.62 -19.63
CA SER A 241 -12.74 4.03 -20.95
C SER A 241 -12.25 5.49 -20.93
N THR A 242 -11.49 5.90 -21.94
CA THR A 242 -11.07 7.29 -22.12
C THR A 242 -12.26 8.26 -22.15
N ASP A 243 -13.36 7.87 -22.79
CA ASP A 243 -14.55 8.73 -22.93
C ASP A 243 -15.28 8.91 -21.60
N SER A 244 -15.55 7.81 -20.89
CA SER A 244 -16.16 7.85 -19.55
C SER A 244 -15.32 8.65 -18.56
N LEU A 245 -14.01 8.41 -18.56
CA LEU A 245 -13.09 9.16 -17.73
C LEU A 245 -13.13 10.66 -18.05
N THR A 246 -13.14 11.03 -19.33
CA THR A 246 -13.20 12.43 -19.75
C THR A 246 -14.48 13.10 -19.22
N THR A 247 -15.61 12.41 -19.30
CA THR A 247 -16.87 12.89 -18.73
C THR A 247 -16.79 13.05 -17.21
N VAL A 248 -16.25 12.06 -16.49
CA VAL A 248 -16.02 12.15 -15.03
C VAL A 248 -15.17 13.37 -14.67
N LEU A 249 -14.07 13.60 -15.39
CA LEU A 249 -13.16 14.72 -15.15
C LEU A 249 -13.79 16.08 -15.44
N ASN A 250 -14.69 16.17 -16.42
CA ASN A 250 -15.43 17.40 -16.73
C ASN A 250 -16.48 17.74 -15.66
N ILE A 251 -17.05 16.73 -15.00
CA ILE A 251 -18.08 16.89 -13.97
C ILE A 251 -17.46 17.09 -12.59
N SER A 252 -16.38 16.35 -12.30
CA SER A 252 -15.82 16.28 -10.95
C SER A 252 -15.19 17.60 -10.52
N THR A 253 -15.71 18.13 -9.42
CA THR A 253 -15.21 19.34 -8.74
C THR A 253 -14.10 19.03 -7.73
N VAL A 254 -13.79 17.75 -7.53
CA VAL A 254 -12.70 17.27 -6.67
C VAL A 254 -11.75 16.35 -7.45
N PRO A 255 -10.53 16.11 -6.94
CA PRO A 255 -9.61 15.15 -7.51
C PRO A 255 -10.19 13.72 -7.56
N ILE A 256 -9.89 12.97 -8.63
CA ILE A 256 -10.25 11.54 -8.77
C ILE A 256 -9.04 10.62 -8.60
N MET A 257 -9.30 9.33 -8.43
CA MET A 257 -8.28 8.29 -8.20
C MET A 257 -8.29 7.25 -9.33
N ILE A 258 -7.11 6.69 -9.63
CA ILE A 258 -6.95 5.42 -10.33
C ILE A 258 -6.27 4.48 -9.33
N SER A 259 -7.03 3.57 -8.71
CA SER A 259 -6.57 2.84 -7.50
C SER A 259 -5.53 1.74 -7.74
N HIS A 260 -5.40 1.18 -8.95
CA HIS A 260 -4.46 0.10 -9.23
C HIS A 260 -4.24 -0.11 -10.75
N SER A 261 -3.25 0.59 -11.31
CA SER A 261 -2.93 0.47 -12.72
C SER A 261 -1.43 0.50 -12.98
N ALA A 262 -1.02 0.30 -14.23
CA ALA A 262 0.33 0.54 -14.72
C ALA A 262 0.29 1.35 -16.03
N ALA A 263 1.44 1.82 -16.54
CA ALA A 263 1.51 2.61 -17.76
C ALA A 263 1.28 1.76 -19.03
N ALA A 264 0.26 2.12 -19.82
CA ALA A 264 -0.07 1.42 -21.07
C ALA A 264 1.00 1.61 -22.16
N ASP A 265 1.66 2.77 -22.14
CA ASP A 265 2.74 3.12 -23.07
C ASP A 265 3.98 2.21 -22.92
N LEU A 266 4.17 1.60 -21.74
CA LEU A 266 5.22 0.61 -21.51
C LEU A 266 4.75 -0.82 -21.81
N TYR A 267 3.50 -1.14 -21.45
CA TYR A 267 2.89 -2.44 -21.77
C TYR A 267 1.38 -2.30 -22.00
N GLY A 268 0.91 -2.67 -23.19
CA GLY A 268 -0.47 -2.48 -23.64
C GLY A 268 -1.49 -3.48 -23.07
N TYR A 269 -1.56 -3.63 -21.74
CA TYR A 269 -2.61 -4.39 -21.07
C TYR A 269 -3.93 -3.57 -21.02
N PRO A 270 -5.11 -4.14 -21.26
CA PRO A 270 -6.37 -3.38 -21.34
C PRO A 270 -6.69 -2.49 -20.13
N ASN A 271 -6.29 -2.88 -18.91
CA ASN A 271 -6.52 -2.11 -17.69
C ASN A 271 -5.38 -1.13 -17.36
N ASN A 272 -4.33 -1.08 -18.18
CA ASN A 272 -3.27 -0.09 -18.02
C ASN A 272 -3.73 1.29 -18.48
N THR A 273 -3.23 2.30 -17.79
CA THR A 273 -3.61 3.68 -18.00
C THR A 273 -2.78 4.29 -19.11
N ASN A 274 -3.48 4.82 -20.12
CA ASN A 274 -2.85 5.49 -21.26
C ASN A 274 -2.39 6.91 -20.91
N ILE A 275 -1.54 7.45 -21.79
CA ILE A 275 -0.93 8.76 -21.61
C ILE A 275 -1.91 9.93 -21.49
N LEU A 276 -3.03 9.87 -22.22
CA LEU A 276 -4.06 10.92 -22.20
C LEU A 276 -4.76 10.96 -20.85
N THR A 277 -5.04 9.78 -20.29
CA THR A 277 -5.62 9.64 -18.95
C THR A 277 -4.67 10.19 -17.88
N LEU A 278 -3.38 9.88 -17.96
CA LEU A 278 -2.38 10.39 -17.01
C LEU A 278 -2.35 11.93 -17.01
N ASP A 279 -2.39 12.56 -18.18
CA ASP A 279 -2.42 14.03 -18.29
C ASP A 279 -3.69 14.66 -17.73
N ALA A 280 -4.82 14.06 -18.04
CA ALA A 280 -6.11 14.53 -17.56
C ALA A 280 -6.19 14.40 -16.03
N LEU A 281 -5.67 13.29 -15.48
CA LEU A 281 -5.56 13.07 -14.04
C LEU A 281 -4.65 14.11 -13.37
N LYS A 282 -3.50 14.43 -13.97
CA LYS A 282 -2.60 15.50 -13.47
C LYS A 282 -3.31 16.85 -13.42
N SER A 283 -4.05 17.19 -14.48
CA SER A 283 -4.76 18.47 -14.59
C SER A 283 -5.89 18.62 -13.55
N ASN A 284 -6.41 17.51 -13.04
CA ASN A 284 -7.41 17.43 -11.98
C ASN A 284 -6.80 17.31 -10.57
N ASP A 285 -5.47 17.37 -10.42
CA ASP A 285 -4.74 17.05 -9.18
C ASP A 285 -5.05 15.64 -8.63
N GLY A 286 -5.46 14.73 -9.51
CA GLY A 286 -5.85 13.35 -9.19
C GLY A 286 -4.68 12.46 -8.77
N LEU A 287 -4.99 11.25 -8.30
CA LEU A 287 -4.00 10.32 -7.76
C LEU A 287 -3.96 9.03 -8.58
N PHE A 288 -2.79 8.73 -9.16
CA PHE A 288 -2.49 7.46 -9.80
C PHE A 288 -1.85 6.51 -8.79
N MET A 289 -2.31 5.26 -8.72
CA MET A 289 -1.76 4.28 -7.80
C MET A 289 -1.22 3.05 -8.56
N ILE A 290 0.08 2.78 -8.41
CA ILE A 290 0.76 1.69 -9.11
C ILE A 290 0.31 0.32 -8.57
N THR A 291 -0.11 -0.58 -9.46
CA THR A 291 -0.41 -2.00 -9.14
C THR A 291 0.86 -2.85 -9.14
N PHE A 292 0.81 -4.04 -8.53
CA PHE A 292 1.85 -5.07 -8.58
C PHE A 292 1.37 -6.35 -9.26
N ASP A 293 0.27 -6.31 -10.02
CA ASP A 293 -0.18 -7.51 -10.75
C ASP A 293 0.67 -7.69 -12.00
N THR A 294 1.37 -8.83 -12.13
CA THR A 294 2.34 -9.04 -13.23
C THR A 294 1.68 -8.96 -14.61
N VAL A 295 0.37 -9.22 -14.71
CA VAL A 295 -0.37 -9.10 -15.97
C VAL A 295 -0.33 -7.68 -16.54
N ASN A 296 -0.07 -6.66 -15.71
CA ASN A 296 0.06 -5.28 -16.12
C ASN A 296 1.46 -4.93 -16.66
N PHE A 297 2.43 -5.84 -16.57
CA PHE A 297 3.85 -5.60 -16.93
C PHE A 297 4.38 -6.54 -18.01
N GLY A 298 3.66 -7.63 -18.31
CA GLY A 298 4.09 -8.60 -19.31
C GLY A 298 3.06 -9.70 -19.55
N PRO A 299 3.33 -10.59 -20.52
CA PRO A 299 2.41 -11.67 -20.83
C PRO A 299 2.32 -12.67 -19.66
N PRO A 300 1.19 -13.40 -19.51
CA PRO A 300 0.95 -14.26 -18.34
C PRO A 300 2.00 -15.36 -18.10
N ASP A 301 2.73 -15.76 -19.13
CA ASP A 301 3.80 -16.77 -19.10
C ASP A 301 5.19 -16.18 -18.79
N ASN A 302 5.31 -14.86 -18.65
CA ASN A 302 6.56 -14.23 -18.24
C ASN A 302 6.74 -14.30 -16.72
N ASP A 303 7.55 -15.25 -16.27
CA ASP A 303 7.92 -15.42 -14.85
C ASP A 303 9.07 -14.50 -14.40
N ASN A 304 9.59 -13.65 -15.28
CA ASN A 304 10.74 -12.77 -14.99
C ASN A 304 10.34 -11.32 -14.64
N ILE A 305 9.04 -11.04 -14.43
CA ILE A 305 8.62 -9.72 -13.96
C ILE A 305 9.12 -9.52 -12.53
N SER A 306 9.77 -8.39 -12.29
CA SER A 306 10.49 -8.07 -11.06
C SER A 306 10.12 -6.70 -10.51
N ARG A 307 10.54 -6.42 -9.28
CA ARG A 307 10.45 -5.09 -8.67
C ARG A 307 11.10 -3.99 -9.53
N SER A 308 12.12 -4.33 -10.33
CA SER A 308 12.75 -3.37 -11.25
C SER A 308 11.79 -2.91 -12.36
N ASP A 309 10.92 -3.79 -12.85
CA ASP A 309 9.92 -3.44 -13.87
C ASP A 309 8.85 -2.51 -13.28
N VAL A 310 8.44 -2.75 -12.03
CA VAL A 310 7.57 -1.83 -11.28
C VAL A 310 8.23 -0.46 -11.13
N ILE A 311 9.50 -0.40 -10.74
CA ILE A 311 10.27 0.86 -10.64
C ILE A 311 10.34 1.59 -11.98
N HIS A 312 10.50 0.87 -13.09
CA HIS A 312 10.48 1.47 -14.42
C HIS A 312 9.13 2.15 -14.70
N HIS A 313 8.01 1.47 -14.41
CA HIS A 313 6.68 2.07 -14.55
C HIS A 313 6.49 3.28 -13.63
N ILE A 314 6.90 3.19 -12.36
CA ILE A 314 6.84 4.33 -11.42
C ILE A 314 7.61 5.52 -11.97
N ASN A 315 8.84 5.32 -12.46
CA ASN A 315 9.66 6.39 -13.02
C ASN A 315 8.99 7.03 -14.24
N TYR A 316 8.49 6.23 -15.18
CA TYR A 316 7.77 6.71 -16.35
C TYR A 316 6.54 7.56 -15.97
N ILE A 317 5.73 7.09 -15.01
CA ILE A 317 4.56 7.82 -14.54
C ILE A 317 4.98 9.14 -13.89
N VAL A 318 6.01 9.13 -13.04
CA VAL A 318 6.56 10.35 -12.42
C VAL A 318 7.06 11.34 -13.48
N ASP A 319 7.71 10.88 -14.56
CA ASP A 319 8.14 11.77 -15.65
C ASP A 319 6.96 12.47 -16.33
N ARG A 320 5.79 11.82 -16.33
CA ARG A 320 4.58 12.37 -16.94
C ARG A 320 3.79 13.29 -16.01
N ILE A 321 3.37 12.75 -14.87
CA ILE A 321 2.42 13.41 -13.98
C ILE A 321 3.09 14.07 -12.77
N GLY A 322 4.39 13.87 -12.58
CA GLY A 322 5.15 14.42 -11.47
C GLY A 322 5.03 13.59 -10.19
N PHE A 323 5.88 13.91 -9.21
CA PHE A 323 5.92 13.21 -7.92
C PHE A 323 4.69 13.43 -7.06
N ASP A 324 3.86 14.41 -7.36
CA ASP A 324 2.70 14.76 -6.53
C ASP A 324 1.48 13.88 -6.82
N ASN A 325 1.40 13.24 -7.99
CA ASN A 325 0.19 12.54 -8.44
C ASN A 325 0.34 11.01 -8.47
N ILE A 326 1.32 10.44 -7.77
CA ILE A 326 1.56 9.00 -7.70
C ILE A 326 1.52 8.46 -6.26
N ALA A 327 0.99 7.25 -6.07
CA ALA A 327 1.01 6.51 -4.82
C ALA A 327 1.09 4.99 -5.08
N ILE A 328 1.12 4.20 -4.00
CA ILE A 328 1.21 2.73 -4.07
C ILE A 328 -0.18 2.11 -3.99
N GLY A 329 -0.66 1.54 -5.09
CA GLY A 329 -1.95 0.82 -5.14
C GLY A 329 -1.81 -0.60 -4.62
N GLY A 330 -0.76 -1.30 -5.04
CA GLY A 330 -0.54 -2.69 -4.67
C GLY A 330 -1.49 -3.61 -5.45
N ASN A 331 -2.70 -3.85 -4.94
CA ASN A 331 -3.64 -4.89 -5.39
C ASN A 331 -3.35 -6.29 -4.80
N TYR A 332 -2.69 -6.36 -3.63
CA TYR A 332 -2.53 -7.63 -2.92
C TYR A 332 -3.88 -8.30 -2.64
N ASP A 333 -3.83 -9.62 -2.49
CA ASP A 333 -5.00 -10.48 -2.26
C ASP A 333 -5.96 -10.67 -3.43
N SER A 334 -5.63 -10.16 -4.62
CA SER A 334 -6.33 -10.50 -5.87
C SER A 334 -5.42 -11.01 -6.99
N MET A 335 -4.11 -10.84 -6.86
CA MET A 335 -3.13 -11.15 -7.92
C MET A 335 -2.74 -12.62 -7.88
N TYR A 336 -2.77 -13.27 -9.05
CA TYR A 336 -2.30 -14.65 -9.17
C TYR A 336 -0.76 -14.73 -9.18
N LYS A 337 -0.11 -13.80 -9.88
CA LYS A 337 1.34 -13.66 -9.96
C LYS A 337 1.76 -12.27 -9.49
N LYS A 338 2.93 -12.19 -8.86
CA LYS A 338 3.50 -10.96 -8.30
C LYS A 338 4.93 -10.82 -8.79
N PRO A 339 5.44 -9.60 -8.99
CA PRO A 339 6.82 -9.37 -9.34
C PRO A 339 7.75 -9.97 -8.30
N SER A 340 8.87 -10.55 -8.75
CA SER A 340 9.92 -10.97 -7.82
C SER A 340 10.47 -9.76 -7.04
N GLY A 341 10.59 -9.91 -5.72
CA GLY A 341 10.90 -8.84 -4.77
C GLY A 341 9.69 -8.02 -4.30
N LEU A 342 8.47 -8.40 -4.71
CA LEU A 342 7.19 -7.82 -4.24
C LEU A 342 6.17 -8.93 -3.98
N GLU A 343 6.63 -10.06 -3.44
CA GLU A 343 5.84 -11.26 -3.24
C GLU A 343 4.64 -11.04 -2.32
N ASP A 344 4.79 -10.22 -1.27
CA ASP A 344 3.73 -9.93 -0.32
C ASP A 344 3.84 -8.52 0.30
N VAL A 345 2.87 -8.17 1.16
CA VAL A 345 2.81 -6.84 1.80
C VAL A 345 4.03 -6.53 2.67
N SER A 346 4.96 -7.46 2.90
CA SER A 346 6.17 -7.23 3.67
C SER A 346 7.35 -6.64 2.89
N ASP A 347 7.21 -6.49 1.57
CA ASP A 347 8.32 -6.13 0.68
C ASP A 347 8.39 -4.64 0.33
N PHE A 348 7.44 -3.82 0.81
CA PHE A 348 7.46 -2.37 0.57
C PHE A 348 8.78 -1.69 0.97
N PRO A 349 9.42 -1.96 2.13
CA PRO A 349 10.69 -1.32 2.47
C PRO A 349 11.80 -1.55 1.45
N ASP A 350 11.81 -2.71 0.78
CA ASP A 350 12.80 -3.02 -0.23
C ASP A 350 12.52 -2.27 -1.55
N LEU A 351 11.25 -1.99 -1.88
CA LEU A 351 10.90 -1.08 -2.98
C LEU A 351 11.42 0.34 -2.75
N PHE A 352 11.23 0.90 -1.56
CA PHE A 352 11.73 2.24 -1.22
C PHE A 352 13.26 2.29 -1.23
N THR A 353 13.91 1.23 -0.74
CA THR A 353 15.37 1.07 -0.79
C THR A 353 15.88 1.05 -2.23
N ASP A 354 15.24 0.27 -3.11
CA ASP A 354 15.65 0.18 -4.52
C ASP A 354 15.39 1.48 -5.29
N LEU A 355 14.27 2.18 -5.05
CA LEU A 355 14.00 3.49 -5.66
C LEU A 355 15.14 4.48 -5.33
N LYS A 356 15.53 4.56 -4.05
CA LYS A 356 16.61 5.41 -3.57
C LYS A 356 17.97 5.00 -4.17
N ASN A 357 18.30 3.71 -4.16
CA ASN A 357 19.59 3.21 -4.63
C ASN A 357 19.75 3.33 -6.15
N ASN A 358 18.67 3.14 -6.90
CA ASN A 358 18.68 3.27 -8.35
C ASN A 358 18.93 4.72 -8.80
N ASN A 359 18.36 5.72 -8.11
CA ASN A 359 18.60 7.13 -8.41
C ASN A 359 18.27 8.05 -7.22
N SER A 360 19.22 8.25 -6.32
CA SER A 360 19.03 9.03 -5.09
C SER A 360 18.81 10.53 -5.31
N ALA A 361 19.25 11.07 -6.44
CA ALA A 361 18.96 12.45 -6.82
C ALA A 361 17.48 12.63 -7.22
N ARG A 362 16.92 11.63 -7.92
CA ARG A 362 15.51 11.58 -8.32
C ARG A 362 14.60 11.22 -7.14
N TRP A 363 14.94 10.16 -6.42
CA TRP A 363 14.23 9.66 -5.25
C TRP A 363 14.83 10.23 -3.96
N SER A 364 14.74 11.56 -3.85
CA SER A 364 15.07 12.27 -2.62
C SER A 364 14.14 11.83 -1.47
N PRO A 365 14.52 12.10 -0.21
CA PRO A 365 13.65 11.79 0.93
C PRO A 365 12.24 12.38 0.79
N ASP A 366 12.12 13.62 0.28
CA ASP A 366 10.83 14.29 0.08
C ASP A 366 9.96 13.58 -0.98
N ASN A 367 10.58 13.12 -2.08
CA ASN A 367 9.87 12.39 -3.14
C ASN A 367 9.44 10.99 -2.68
N LEU A 368 10.23 10.35 -1.82
CA LEU A 368 9.85 9.10 -1.17
C LEU A 368 8.73 9.32 -0.15
N ASP A 369 8.75 10.39 0.64
CA ASP A 369 7.66 10.73 1.56
C ASP A 369 6.33 10.98 0.81
N LYS A 370 6.40 11.66 -0.35
CA LYS A 370 5.27 11.83 -1.28
C LYS A 370 4.67 10.49 -1.70
N LEU A 371 5.49 9.58 -2.22
CA LEU A 371 5.07 8.25 -2.65
C LEU A 371 4.55 7.39 -1.49
N ALA A 372 5.16 7.48 -0.31
CA ALA A 372 4.80 6.70 0.88
C ALA A 372 3.38 7.00 1.34
N GLY A 373 3.00 8.27 1.45
CA GLY A 373 1.64 8.57 1.90
C GLY A 373 1.24 10.04 1.87
N LEU A 374 2.19 10.98 1.72
CA LEU A 374 1.83 12.40 1.72
C LEU A 374 0.96 12.78 0.51
N ASN A 375 1.15 12.13 -0.65
CA ASN A 375 0.28 12.34 -1.81
C ASN A 375 -1.15 11.87 -1.53
N PHE A 376 -1.33 10.69 -0.95
CA PHE A 376 -2.65 10.18 -0.59
C PHE A 376 -3.32 11.09 0.45
N LYS A 377 -2.59 11.51 1.48
CA LYS A 377 -3.12 12.43 2.50
C LYS A 377 -3.59 13.74 1.88
N ARG A 378 -2.79 14.37 1.02
CA ARG A 378 -3.15 15.60 0.30
C ARG A 378 -4.37 15.39 -0.60
N PHE A 379 -4.36 14.30 -1.36
CA PHE A 379 -5.47 13.92 -2.23
C PHE A 379 -6.77 13.78 -1.43
N PHE A 380 -6.74 12.99 -0.35
CA PHE A 380 -7.92 12.74 0.48
C PHE A 380 -8.45 14.03 1.12
N GLN A 381 -7.55 14.91 1.61
CA GLN A 381 -7.92 16.24 2.10
C GLN A 381 -8.64 17.08 1.03
N ASN A 382 -8.19 17.03 -0.22
CA ASN A 382 -8.80 17.80 -1.30
C ASN A 382 -10.18 17.25 -1.70
N VAL A 383 -10.37 15.94 -1.66
CA VAL A 383 -11.71 15.32 -1.82
C VAL A 383 -12.65 15.77 -0.71
N GLU A 384 -12.18 15.78 0.54
CA GLU A 384 -13.00 16.21 1.69
C GLU A 384 -13.35 17.70 1.66
N LYS A 385 -12.48 18.57 1.13
CA LYS A 385 -12.77 20.00 0.98
C LYS A 385 -13.92 20.30 0.02
N GLY A 386 -14.16 19.43 -0.98
CA GLY A 386 -15.29 19.60 -1.89
C GLY A 386 -16.64 19.16 -1.30
N ARG A 387 -16.64 18.53 -0.11
CA ARG A 387 -17.85 18.07 0.55
C ARG A 387 -18.81 19.23 0.85
N ASN A 388 -20.07 19.06 0.49
CA ASN A 388 -21.13 20.05 0.75
C ASN A 388 -22.35 19.38 1.39
N THR A 389 -22.37 19.34 2.73
CA THR A 389 -23.44 18.65 3.50
C THR A 389 -24.79 19.36 3.47
N THR A 390 -24.83 20.64 3.06
CA THR A 390 -26.06 21.45 3.01
C THR A 390 -26.75 21.45 1.65
N GLN A 391 -26.04 21.04 0.60
CA GLN A 391 -26.63 20.89 -0.72
C GLN A 391 -27.51 19.63 -0.75
N ILE A 392 -28.71 19.78 -1.31
CA ILE A 392 -29.56 18.68 -1.72
C ILE A 392 -29.47 18.66 -3.24
N LEU A 393 -29.06 17.52 -3.79
CA LEU A 393 -29.11 17.29 -5.24
C LEU A 393 -30.46 16.67 -5.57
N ASP A 394 -31.02 17.04 -6.71
CA ASP A 394 -32.16 16.31 -7.25
C ASP A 394 -31.68 14.92 -7.69
N ASP A 395 -32.39 13.88 -7.26
CA ASP A 395 -32.11 12.48 -7.57
C ASP A 395 -32.77 12.04 -8.92
N GLU A 396 -33.36 12.99 -9.67
CA GLU A 396 -34.12 12.77 -10.93
C GLU A 396 -33.36 13.19 -12.19
#